data_AF-A0A4Z0BYT6-F1
#
_entry.id   AF-A0A4Z0BYT6-F1
#
_cell.length_a   1.000
_cell.length_b   1.000
_cell.length_c   1.000
_cell.angle_alpha   90.00
_cell.angle_beta   90.00
_cell.angle_gamma   90.00
#
_symmetry.space_group_name_H-M   'P 1'
#
loop_
_entity.id
_entity.type
_entity.pdbx_description
1 polymer ?
#
loop_
_entity_poly.entity_id
_entity_poly.type
_entity_poly.pdbx_seq_one_letter_code
_entity_poly.pdbx_strand_id
1 'polypeptide(L)'
;MSAPAPRIDAVEPRLFRQLLGCFPTGVAVITTRTAEGRPVGLTCNSFSSVSLEPPLVLFSLRKASSLLPTFVEADSFAINILSQSQDGLSSRFASSKIADKFEGVGWRPGALGMPLIDDCLASFECRVFARHEAGDHDIFIGEVRHMADGSADQALVFYKGAYMMLAESLRKLVLEGKLDTADIDEAYRTLYGTLLRLACARASEAEIDEIEAAAADIERHQNSDALPHRIEATSRFFSAISVAGHNEALQLMAQTMTVVSRERMKHVIPMHPRPEVLPLRRKVVQSLRARDAEGAATALNELITALRRDVAAAAAASA
;
A
#
# COMPACT_ATOMS: atom_id res chain seq x y z
N MET A 1 20.90 -13.27 -45.13
CA MET A 1 21.68 -12.75 -43.97
C MET A 1 20.68 -12.18 -42.99
N SER A 2 20.42 -12.86 -41.88
CA SER A 2 19.44 -12.40 -40.88
C SER A 2 20.07 -11.26 -40.08
N ALA A 3 19.36 -10.13 -39.96
CA ALA A 3 19.83 -9.01 -39.16
C ALA A 3 20.01 -9.44 -37.69
N PRO A 4 21.07 -8.99 -37.00
CA PRO A 4 21.21 -9.29 -35.58
C PRO A 4 20.03 -8.68 -34.82
N ALA A 5 19.37 -9.50 -34.00
CA ALA A 5 18.32 -9.03 -33.10
C ALA A 5 18.88 -7.87 -32.24
N PRO A 6 18.09 -6.80 -32.03
CA PRO A 6 18.55 -5.68 -31.22
C PRO A 6 18.99 -6.20 -29.84
N ARG A 7 20.22 -5.86 -29.44
CA ARG A 7 20.70 -6.09 -28.07
C ARG A 7 19.77 -5.29 -27.16
N ILE A 8 18.92 -5.98 -26.41
CA ILE A 8 18.20 -5.40 -25.29
C ILE A 8 19.28 -4.84 -24.36
N ASP A 9 19.29 -3.52 -24.15
CA ASP A 9 20.11 -2.90 -23.11
C ASP A 9 19.92 -3.69 -21.81
N ALA A 10 21.02 -4.01 -21.11
CA ALA A 10 20.96 -4.88 -19.95
C ALA A 10 19.90 -4.39 -18.96
N VAL A 11 18.86 -5.19 -18.74
CA VAL A 11 17.77 -4.88 -17.81
C VAL A 11 18.36 -4.69 -16.41
N GLU A 12 18.27 -3.48 -15.86
CA GLU A 12 18.81 -3.17 -14.53
C GLU A 12 17.93 -3.85 -13.46
N PRO A 13 18.47 -4.78 -12.65
CA PRO A 13 17.65 -5.63 -11.79
C PRO A 13 16.83 -4.88 -10.73
N ARG A 14 17.32 -3.76 -10.21
CA ARG A 14 16.60 -2.98 -9.19
C ARG A 14 15.42 -2.26 -9.81
N LEU A 15 15.61 -1.57 -10.94
CA LEU A 15 14.58 -0.90 -11.70
C LEU A 15 13.54 -1.90 -12.19
N PHE A 16 13.95 -3.06 -12.68
CA PHE A 16 13.02 -4.13 -13.07
C PHE A 16 12.12 -4.55 -11.91
N ARG A 17 12.71 -4.85 -10.74
CA ARG A 17 11.94 -5.20 -9.54
C ARG A 17 11.01 -4.06 -9.09
N GLN A 18 11.49 -2.81 -9.16
CA GLN A 18 10.70 -1.63 -8.81
C GLN A 18 9.49 -1.48 -9.73
N LEU A 19 9.68 -1.61 -11.04
CA LEU A 19 8.60 -1.48 -12.03
C LEU A 19 7.59 -2.62 -11.96
N LEU A 20 8.02 -3.85 -11.63
CA LEU A 20 7.09 -4.96 -11.34
C LEU A 20 6.18 -4.64 -10.13
N GLY A 21 6.69 -3.89 -9.16
CA GLY A 21 5.93 -3.44 -7.99
C GLY A 21 4.80 -2.44 -8.30
N CYS A 22 4.71 -1.94 -9.53
CA CYS A 22 3.59 -1.09 -9.98
C CYS A 22 2.29 -1.87 -10.21
N PHE A 23 2.35 -3.21 -10.29
CA PHE A 23 1.15 -4.04 -10.36
C PHE A 23 0.75 -4.49 -8.95
N PRO A 24 -0.33 -3.94 -8.36
CA PRO A 24 -0.76 -4.36 -7.03
C PRO A 24 -1.25 -5.80 -7.05
N THR A 25 -0.88 -6.57 -6.03
CA THR A 25 -1.34 -7.96 -5.87
C THR A 25 -1.90 -8.18 -4.47
N GLY A 26 -2.77 -9.17 -4.33
CA GLY A 26 -3.06 -9.73 -3.01
C GLY A 26 -1.85 -10.48 -2.46
N VAL A 27 -1.89 -10.82 -1.17
CA VAL A 27 -0.89 -11.68 -0.54
C VAL A 27 -1.50 -13.03 -0.21
N ALA A 28 -0.77 -14.10 -0.54
CA ALA A 28 -1.11 -15.46 -0.16
C ALA A 28 0.01 -16.10 0.66
N VAL A 29 -0.35 -17.08 1.49
CA VAL A 29 0.60 -18.05 2.04
C VAL A 29 0.37 -19.39 1.35
N ILE A 30 1.39 -19.86 0.65
CA ILE A 30 1.39 -21.18 0.03
C ILE A 30 1.89 -22.18 1.06
N THR A 31 1.11 -23.22 1.33
CA THR A 31 1.42 -24.23 2.33
C THR A 31 1.47 -25.63 1.73
N THR A 32 2.31 -26.48 2.29
CA THR A 32 2.36 -27.91 2.01
C THR A 32 2.87 -28.65 3.24
N ARG A 33 3.27 -29.91 3.12
CA ARG A 33 3.88 -30.71 4.18
C ARG A 33 5.23 -31.26 3.76
N THR A 34 6.11 -31.45 4.75
CA THR A 34 7.32 -32.25 4.57
C THR A 34 6.98 -33.73 4.43
N ALA A 35 7.95 -34.55 4.04
CA ALA A 35 7.81 -36.01 4.01
C ALA A 35 7.41 -36.59 5.38
N GLU A 36 7.82 -35.95 6.48
CA GLU A 36 7.43 -36.32 7.86
C GLU A 36 6.05 -35.77 8.26
N GLY A 37 5.31 -35.15 7.34
CA GLY A 37 3.98 -34.61 7.56
C GLY A 37 3.95 -33.25 8.29
N ARG A 38 5.09 -32.61 8.55
CA ARG A 38 5.13 -31.29 9.22
C ARG A 38 4.64 -30.18 8.29
N PRO A 39 3.83 -29.22 8.76
CA PRO A 39 3.37 -28.12 7.93
C PRO A 39 4.53 -27.16 7.60
N VAL A 40 4.60 -26.75 6.34
CA VAL A 40 5.54 -25.73 5.87
C VAL A 40 4.83 -24.75 4.95
N GLY A 41 5.34 -23.53 4.85
CA GLY A 41 4.75 -22.54 3.96
C GLY A 41 5.62 -21.31 3.74
N LEU A 42 5.24 -20.54 2.74
CA LEU A 42 5.88 -19.28 2.38
C LEU A 42 4.87 -18.24 1.90
N THR A 43 5.19 -16.98 2.16
CA THR A 43 4.46 -15.85 1.60
C THR A 43 4.75 -15.72 0.12
N CYS A 44 3.70 -15.52 -0.66
CA CYS A 44 3.74 -15.39 -2.10
C CYS A 44 2.80 -14.28 -2.56
N ASN A 45 3.26 -13.45 -3.49
CA ASN A 45 2.44 -12.43 -4.14
C ASN A 45 2.43 -12.58 -5.67
N SER A 46 2.97 -13.70 -6.19
CA SER A 46 2.94 -14.09 -7.61
C SER A 46 1.80 -15.05 -7.95
N PHE A 47 0.86 -15.24 -7.02
CA PHE A 47 -0.36 -16.01 -7.23
C PHE A 47 -1.21 -15.42 -8.36
N SER A 48 -1.74 -16.27 -9.24
CA SER A 48 -2.70 -15.87 -10.27
C SER A 48 -3.63 -17.02 -10.66
N SER A 49 -4.84 -16.70 -11.11
CA SER A 49 -5.75 -17.64 -11.78
C SER A 49 -5.32 -17.88 -13.22
N VAL A 50 -5.46 -19.11 -13.71
CA VAL A 50 -4.99 -19.52 -15.05
C VAL A 50 -6.13 -20.00 -15.95
N SER A 51 -6.97 -20.89 -15.44
CA SER A 51 -8.02 -21.56 -16.22
C SER A 51 -9.23 -21.85 -15.36
N LEU A 52 -10.42 -21.86 -15.97
CA LEU A 52 -11.66 -22.28 -15.33
C LEU A 52 -11.96 -23.77 -15.57
N GLU A 53 -11.60 -24.32 -16.73
CA GLU A 53 -11.81 -25.73 -17.06
C GLU A 53 -10.59 -26.34 -17.77
N PRO A 54 -9.79 -27.19 -17.10
CA PRO A 54 -9.84 -27.49 -15.67
C PRO A 54 -9.53 -26.24 -14.81
N PRO A 55 -9.93 -26.20 -13.53
CA PRO A 55 -9.70 -25.04 -12.65
C PRO A 55 -8.23 -24.98 -12.24
N LEU A 56 -7.45 -24.11 -12.89
CA LEU A 56 -6.02 -23.98 -12.69
C LEU A 56 -5.64 -22.64 -12.08
N VAL A 57 -4.69 -22.69 -11.16
CA VAL A 57 -4.02 -21.54 -10.54
C VAL A 57 -2.51 -21.72 -10.60
N LEU A 58 -1.76 -20.64 -10.47
CA LEU A 58 -0.29 -20.70 -10.42
C LEU A 58 0.31 -19.87 -9.31
N PHE A 59 1.55 -20.20 -8.95
CA PHE A 59 2.46 -19.33 -8.21
C PHE A 59 3.92 -19.61 -8.63
N SER A 60 4.81 -18.66 -8.37
CA SER A 60 6.24 -18.81 -8.66
C SER A 60 7.06 -18.92 -7.38
N LEU A 61 7.89 -19.96 -7.26
CA LEU A 61 8.77 -20.21 -6.12
C LEU A 61 10.22 -20.03 -6.53
N ARG A 62 10.96 -19.20 -5.78
CA ARG A 62 12.38 -18.94 -6.06
C ARG A 62 13.22 -20.21 -5.89
N LYS A 63 14.12 -20.48 -6.84
CA LYS A 63 15.02 -21.64 -6.81
C LYS A 63 15.96 -21.65 -5.59
N ALA A 64 16.25 -20.46 -5.05
CA ALA A 64 17.07 -20.30 -3.84
C ALA A 64 16.29 -20.50 -2.52
N SER A 65 14.99 -20.82 -2.57
CA SER A 65 14.20 -21.10 -1.36
C SER A 65 14.60 -22.44 -0.74
N SER A 66 14.78 -22.48 0.58
CA SER A 66 15.00 -23.73 1.31
C SER A 66 13.79 -24.68 1.26
N LEU A 67 12.60 -24.17 0.91
CA LEU A 67 11.39 -24.97 0.77
C LEU A 67 11.20 -25.56 -0.64
N LEU A 68 12.03 -25.17 -1.63
CA LEU A 68 11.88 -25.69 -2.99
C LEU A 68 11.89 -27.23 -3.04
N PRO A 69 12.82 -27.95 -2.38
CA PRO A 69 12.81 -29.42 -2.42
C PRO A 69 11.49 -30.01 -1.89
N THR A 70 10.96 -29.46 -0.80
CA THR A 70 9.67 -29.90 -0.24
C THR A 70 8.51 -29.69 -1.20
N PHE A 71 8.47 -28.56 -1.92
CA PHE A 71 7.43 -28.31 -2.91
C PHE A 71 7.58 -29.15 -4.18
N VAL A 72 8.81 -29.50 -4.55
CA VAL A 72 9.07 -30.39 -5.70
C VAL A 72 8.62 -31.83 -5.41
N GLU A 73 8.76 -32.29 -4.17
CA GLU A 73 8.34 -33.62 -3.74
C GLU A 73 6.84 -33.70 -3.38
N ALA A 74 6.19 -32.57 -3.12
CA ALA A 74 4.80 -32.54 -2.72
C ALA A 74 3.84 -32.75 -3.89
N ASP A 75 2.91 -33.69 -3.76
CA ASP A 75 1.82 -33.91 -4.73
C ASP A 75 0.70 -32.86 -4.63
N SER A 76 0.68 -32.08 -3.54
CA SER A 76 -0.38 -31.13 -3.24
C SER A 76 0.14 -29.93 -2.45
N PHE A 77 -0.57 -28.81 -2.58
CA PHE A 77 -0.33 -27.59 -1.82
C PHE A 77 -1.65 -26.85 -1.60
N ALA A 78 -1.68 -25.96 -0.62
CA ALA A 78 -2.79 -25.03 -0.44
C ALA A 78 -2.35 -23.58 -0.62
N ILE A 79 -3.30 -22.77 -1.08
CA ILE A 79 -3.16 -21.33 -1.25
C ILE A 79 -4.10 -20.69 -0.23
N ASN A 80 -3.55 -19.90 0.69
CA ASN A 80 -4.32 -19.19 1.72
C ASN A 80 -4.27 -17.69 1.42
N ILE A 81 -5.37 -17.11 0.94
CA ILE A 81 -5.45 -15.69 0.59
C ILE A 81 -5.62 -14.88 1.88
N LEU A 82 -4.64 -14.03 2.20
CA LEU A 82 -4.61 -13.31 3.48
C LEU A 82 -5.58 -12.14 3.50
N SER A 83 -6.23 -11.95 4.65
CA SER A 83 -6.96 -10.73 4.96
C SER A 83 -6.03 -9.61 5.41
N GLN A 84 -6.53 -8.37 5.41
CA GLN A 84 -5.81 -7.18 5.84
C GLN A 84 -5.27 -7.32 7.27
N SER A 85 -6.03 -7.96 8.16
CA SER A 85 -5.65 -8.22 9.55
C SER A 85 -4.50 -9.24 9.73
N GLN A 86 -4.02 -9.87 8.65
CA GLN A 86 -3.00 -10.92 8.67
C GLN A 86 -1.62 -10.47 8.14
N ASP A 87 -1.32 -9.17 8.20
CA ASP A 87 -0.02 -8.59 7.84
C ASP A 87 1.17 -9.23 8.57
N GLY A 88 0.98 -9.57 9.85
CA GLY A 88 1.94 -10.30 10.66
C GLY A 88 2.26 -11.69 10.12
N LEU A 89 1.27 -12.39 9.57
CA LEU A 89 1.47 -13.71 8.94
C LEU A 89 2.27 -13.57 7.65
N SER A 90 1.95 -12.58 6.80
CA SER A 90 2.74 -12.28 5.60
C SER A 90 4.24 -12.10 5.92
N SER A 91 4.55 -11.30 6.93
CA SER A 91 5.94 -11.05 7.36
C SER A 91 6.60 -12.32 7.92
N ARG A 92 5.88 -13.07 8.76
CA ARG A 92 6.35 -14.32 9.36
C ARG A 92 6.69 -15.37 8.31
N PHE A 93 5.79 -15.61 7.37
CA PHE A 93 5.97 -16.63 6.33
C PHE A 93 6.98 -16.21 5.25
N ALA A 94 7.31 -14.92 5.12
CA ALA A 94 8.39 -14.42 4.27
C ALA A 94 9.78 -14.52 4.93
N SER A 95 9.85 -14.56 6.27
CA SER A 95 11.11 -14.54 7.01
C SER A 95 11.90 -15.85 6.87
N SER A 96 13.21 -15.74 6.63
CA SER A 96 14.15 -16.88 6.70
C SER A 96 14.70 -17.10 8.12
N LYS A 97 14.44 -16.19 9.06
CA LYS A 97 14.97 -16.23 10.43
C LYS A 97 14.09 -17.03 11.40
N ILE A 98 12.83 -17.26 11.04
CA ILE A 98 11.86 -17.99 11.87
C ILE A 98 11.94 -19.46 11.47
N ALA A 99 12.35 -20.31 12.43
CA ALA A 99 12.49 -21.75 12.20
C ALA A 99 11.13 -22.45 12.09
N ASP A 100 10.24 -22.23 13.06
CA ASP A 100 8.86 -22.72 13.01
C ASP A 100 7.89 -21.58 12.70
N LYS A 101 7.42 -21.54 11.45
CA LYS A 101 6.48 -20.53 10.96
C LYS A 101 5.03 -20.81 11.36
N PHE A 102 4.71 -22.00 11.86
CA PHE A 102 3.36 -22.37 12.30
C PHE A 102 3.18 -22.29 13.81
N GLU A 103 4.25 -22.15 14.59
CA GLU A 103 4.18 -22.01 16.05
C GLU A 103 3.26 -20.83 16.45
N GLY A 104 2.13 -21.10 17.11
CA GLY A 104 1.16 -20.07 17.52
C GLY A 104 0.30 -19.50 16.39
N VAL A 105 0.29 -20.12 15.20
CA VAL A 105 -0.62 -19.78 14.09
C VAL A 105 -1.80 -20.75 14.13
N GLY A 106 -3.03 -20.24 14.10
CA GLY A 106 -4.24 -21.05 13.93
C GLY A 106 -4.28 -21.65 12.52
N TRP A 107 -4.37 -22.97 12.43
CA TRP A 107 -4.52 -23.67 11.16
C TRP A 107 -5.17 -25.04 11.37
N ARG A 108 -5.74 -25.59 10.29
CA ARG A 108 -6.36 -26.92 10.24
C ARG A 108 -5.96 -27.68 8.98
N PRO A 109 -5.93 -29.03 9.00
CA PRO A 109 -5.80 -29.79 7.77
C PRO A 109 -7.04 -29.62 6.88
N GLY A 110 -6.83 -29.40 5.59
CA GLY A 110 -7.87 -29.47 4.57
C GLY A 110 -8.20 -30.90 4.13
N ALA A 111 -9.01 -31.04 3.09
CA ALA A 111 -9.46 -32.31 2.54
C ALA A 111 -8.33 -33.10 1.85
N LEU A 112 -7.32 -32.43 1.28
CA LEU A 112 -6.07 -33.06 0.82
C LEU A 112 -5.02 -33.15 1.94
N GLY A 113 -5.40 -32.80 3.17
CA GLY A 113 -4.52 -32.74 4.32
C GLY A 113 -3.61 -31.51 4.33
N MET A 114 -3.71 -30.58 3.37
CA MET A 114 -2.84 -29.42 3.31
C MET A 114 -3.16 -28.42 4.43
N PRO A 115 -2.16 -27.68 4.98
CA PRO A 115 -2.41 -26.73 6.06
C PRO A 115 -3.24 -25.53 5.57
N LEU A 116 -4.46 -25.38 6.06
CA LEU A 116 -5.32 -24.22 5.83
C LEU A 116 -5.22 -23.28 7.02
N ILE A 117 -4.81 -22.05 6.79
CA ILE A 117 -4.64 -21.03 7.84
C ILE A 117 -6.01 -20.43 8.18
N ASP A 118 -6.29 -20.25 9.47
CA ASP A 118 -7.55 -19.69 9.94
C ASP A 118 -7.69 -18.20 9.54
N ASP A 119 -8.93 -17.70 9.48
CA ASP A 119 -9.29 -16.30 9.21
C ASP A 119 -8.85 -15.70 7.85
N CYS A 120 -8.23 -16.49 6.97
CA CYS A 120 -7.97 -16.10 5.59
C CYS A 120 -9.27 -15.78 4.83
N LEU A 121 -9.19 -14.99 3.75
CA LEU A 121 -10.34 -14.62 2.93
C LEU A 121 -10.87 -15.76 2.07
N ALA A 122 -9.95 -16.61 1.62
CA ALA A 122 -10.25 -17.79 0.82
C ALA A 122 -9.10 -18.78 0.93
N SER A 123 -9.40 -20.05 0.72
CA SER A 123 -8.39 -21.09 0.60
C SER A 123 -8.66 -22.02 -0.58
N PHE A 124 -7.60 -22.47 -1.23
CA PHE A 124 -7.65 -23.42 -2.35
C PHE A 124 -6.68 -24.56 -2.10
N GLU A 125 -7.16 -25.80 -2.07
CA GLU A 125 -6.32 -26.99 -2.07
C GLU A 125 -6.16 -27.51 -3.48
N CYS A 126 -4.90 -27.64 -3.88
CA CYS A 126 -4.51 -27.97 -5.25
C CYS A 126 -3.71 -29.26 -5.28
N ARG A 127 -3.93 -30.07 -6.32
CA ARG A 127 -2.94 -31.06 -6.76
C ARG A 127 -1.97 -30.40 -7.72
N VAL A 128 -0.70 -30.77 -7.66
CA VAL A 128 0.28 -30.28 -8.63
C VAL A 128 -0.10 -30.78 -10.02
N PHE A 129 -0.42 -29.85 -10.92
CA PHE A 129 -0.78 -30.11 -12.30
C PHE A 129 0.46 -30.10 -13.20
N ALA A 130 1.32 -29.09 -13.02
CA ALA A 130 2.58 -28.98 -13.74
C ALA A 130 3.59 -28.12 -12.96
N ARG A 131 4.87 -28.33 -13.27
CA ARG A 131 5.98 -27.47 -12.83
C ARG A 131 6.82 -27.08 -14.05
N HIS A 132 7.13 -25.80 -14.18
CA HIS A 132 7.96 -25.27 -15.26
C HIS A 132 9.11 -24.45 -14.69
N GLU A 133 10.32 -24.66 -15.22
CA GLU A 133 11.44 -23.78 -14.91
C GLU A 133 11.28 -22.43 -15.62
N ALA A 134 11.45 -21.34 -14.87
CA ALA A 134 11.31 -19.97 -15.38
C ALA A 134 12.38 -19.05 -14.79
N GLY A 135 13.60 -19.17 -15.30
CA GLY A 135 14.74 -18.37 -14.82
C GLY A 135 15.16 -18.76 -13.41
N ASP A 136 15.14 -17.79 -12.48
CA ASP A 136 15.49 -17.98 -11.07
C ASP A 136 14.33 -18.47 -10.19
N HIS A 137 13.17 -18.76 -10.80
CA HIS A 137 11.98 -19.35 -10.17
C HIS A 137 11.53 -20.62 -10.89
N ASP A 138 10.79 -21.45 -10.18
CA ASP A 138 9.94 -22.50 -10.74
C ASP A 138 8.48 -22.03 -10.64
N ILE A 139 7.73 -22.17 -11.74
CA ILE A 139 6.29 -21.93 -11.78
C ILE A 139 5.61 -23.25 -11.43
N PHE A 140 4.80 -23.24 -10.38
CA PHE A 140 3.92 -24.33 -10.02
C PHE A 140 2.51 -24.00 -10.50
N ILE A 141 1.91 -24.93 -11.24
CA ILE A 141 0.51 -24.88 -11.66
C ILE A 141 -0.23 -25.94 -10.85
N GLY A 142 -1.28 -25.51 -10.17
CA GLY A 142 -2.15 -26.38 -9.37
C GLY A 142 -3.52 -26.50 -9.97
N GLU A 143 -4.07 -27.72 -9.99
CA GLU A 143 -5.49 -27.95 -10.26
C GLU A 143 -6.26 -27.92 -8.93
N VAL A 144 -7.19 -26.99 -8.81
CA VAL A 144 -8.00 -26.80 -7.60
C VAL A 144 -8.93 -28.01 -7.43
N ARG A 145 -8.84 -28.67 -6.27
CA ARG A 145 -9.70 -29.81 -5.91
C ARG A 145 -10.71 -29.47 -4.84
N HIS A 146 -10.32 -28.60 -3.90
CA HIS A 146 -11.21 -28.08 -2.87
C HIS A 146 -10.97 -26.58 -2.70
N MET A 147 -12.02 -25.85 -2.36
CA MET A 147 -11.95 -24.44 -2.03
C MET A 147 -12.91 -24.13 -0.91
N ALA A 148 -12.58 -23.13 -0.11
CA ALA A 148 -13.44 -22.64 0.94
C ALA A 148 -13.38 -21.11 0.99
N ASP A 149 -14.56 -20.52 1.14
CA ASP A 149 -14.72 -19.11 1.47
C ASP A 149 -14.24 -18.88 2.92
N GLY A 150 -13.80 -17.66 3.19
CA GLY A 150 -13.21 -17.29 4.46
C GLY A 150 -13.86 -16.06 5.10
N SER A 151 -13.05 -15.24 5.77
CA SER A 151 -13.55 -14.04 6.45
C SER A 151 -14.08 -13.00 5.46
N ALA A 152 -15.05 -12.20 5.89
CA ALA A 152 -15.61 -11.08 5.10
C ALA A 152 -14.75 -9.80 5.18
N ASP A 153 -13.47 -9.94 5.56
CA ASP A 153 -12.52 -8.83 5.71
C ASP A 153 -12.01 -8.33 4.33
N GLN A 154 -11.23 -7.26 4.33
CA GLN A 154 -10.55 -6.76 3.12
C GLN A 154 -9.28 -7.57 2.83
N ALA A 155 -8.84 -7.58 1.57
CA ALA A 155 -7.62 -8.27 1.16
C ALA A 155 -6.35 -7.53 1.59
N LEU A 156 -5.34 -8.28 2.05
CA LEU A 156 -4.00 -7.73 2.22
C LEU A 156 -3.40 -7.46 0.84
N VAL A 157 -3.07 -6.20 0.56
CA VAL A 157 -2.53 -5.76 -0.74
C VAL A 157 -1.03 -5.48 -0.62
N PHE A 158 -0.25 -6.10 -1.50
CA PHE A 158 1.15 -5.79 -1.72
C PHE A 158 1.32 -4.89 -2.94
N TYR A 159 1.83 -3.68 -2.72
CA TYR A 159 2.06 -2.69 -3.76
C TYR A 159 3.35 -1.93 -3.47
N LYS A 160 4.22 -1.81 -4.48
CA LYS A 160 5.53 -1.15 -4.39
C LYS A 160 6.40 -1.54 -3.18
N GLY A 161 6.32 -2.77 -2.67
CA GLY A 161 7.36 -3.33 -1.81
C GLY A 161 7.28 -3.12 -0.29
N ALA A 162 6.46 -2.23 0.27
CA ALA A 162 6.28 -2.09 1.75
C ALA A 162 5.26 -1.03 2.20
N TYR A 163 4.78 -0.15 1.32
CA TYR A 163 4.29 1.16 1.78
C TYR A 163 2.92 1.15 2.48
N MET A 164 2.09 0.12 2.27
CA MET A 164 0.86 -0.04 3.06
C MET A 164 1.16 -0.34 4.54
N MET A 165 2.25 -1.04 4.88
CA MET A 165 2.60 -1.37 6.28
C MET A 165 2.92 -0.13 7.13
N LEU A 166 3.63 0.86 6.58
CA LEU A 166 3.93 2.11 7.28
C LEU A 166 2.66 2.98 7.40
N ALA A 167 1.90 3.10 6.32
CA ALA A 167 0.63 3.81 6.33
C ALA A 167 -0.35 3.17 7.33
N GLU A 168 -0.37 1.84 7.41
CA GLU A 168 -1.22 1.04 8.28
C GLU A 168 -0.77 1.08 9.73
N SER A 169 0.53 1.00 10.00
CA SER A 169 1.09 1.19 11.35
C SER A 169 0.80 2.60 11.87
N LEU A 170 1.03 3.64 11.04
CA LEU A 170 0.70 5.01 11.41
C LEU A 170 -0.81 5.20 11.57
N ARG A 171 -1.63 4.64 10.66
CA ARG A 171 -3.10 4.65 10.77
C ARG A 171 -3.56 4.03 12.09
N LYS A 172 -3.02 2.86 12.46
CA LYS A 172 -3.35 2.17 13.70
C LYS A 172 -2.98 3.02 14.91
N LEU A 173 -1.78 3.60 14.94
CA LEU A 173 -1.36 4.50 16.03
C LEU A 173 -2.25 5.75 16.13
N VAL A 174 -2.73 6.28 15.00
CA VAL A 174 -3.67 7.42 14.97
C VAL A 174 -5.04 7.03 15.52
N LEU A 175 -5.59 5.89 15.08
CA LEU A 175 -6.90 5.41 15.55
C LEU A 175 -6.87 5.01 17.03
N GLU A 176 -5.75 4.48 17.51
CA GLU A 176 -5.53 4.14 18.92
C GLU A 176 -5.17 5.36 19.80
N GLY A 177 -5.03 6.56 19.21
CA GLY A 177 -4.64 7.79 19.92
C GLY A 177 -3.20 7.78 20.46
N LYS A 178 -2.36 6.86 19.99
CA LYS A 178 -0.95 6.70 20.41
C LYS A 178 0.02 7.59 19.64
N LEU A 179 -0.43 8.20 18.54
CA LEU A 179 0.31 9.22 17.81
C LEU A 179 -0.38 10.57 18.01
N ASP A 180 0.32 11.53 18.62
CA ASP A 180 -0.26 12.84 18.91
C ASP A 180 -0.53 13.61 17.61
N THR A 181 -1.62 14.38 17.62
CA THR A 181 -1.97 15.32 16.55
C THR A 181 -0.85 16.33 16.32
N ALA A 182 -0.11 16.74 17.36
CA ALA A 182 1.05 17.62 17.22
C ALA A 182 2.12 17.03 16.30
N ASP A 183 2.48 15.76 16.54
CA ASP A 183 3.56 15.08 15.82
C ASP A 183 3.19 14.86 14.35
N ILE A 184 1.92 14.54 14.08
CA ILE A 184 1.41 14.39 12.71
C ILE A 184 1.44 15.72 11.98
N ASP A 185 0.99 16.80 12.62
CA ASP A 185 0.99 18.12 12.01
C ASP A 185 2.43 18.60 11.73
N GLU A 186 3.38 18.34 12.63
CA GLU A 186 4.81 18.66 12.44
C GLU A 186 5.45 17.87 11.30
N ALA A 187 5.16 16.56 11.22
CA ALA A 187 5.58 15.73 10.10
C ALA A 187 5.02 16.25 8.77
N TYR A 188 3.74 16.65 8.76
CA TYR A 188 3.09 17.28 7.61
C TYR A 188 3.76 18.59 7.20
N ARG A 189 4.05 19.49 8.15
CA ARG A 189 4.74 20.76 7.92
C ARG A 189 6.12 20.55 7.32
N THR A 190 6.91 19.66 7.93
CA THR A 190 8.28 19.39 7.49
C THR A 190 8.30 18.84 6.07
N LEU A 191 7.45 17.84 5.81
CA LEU A 191 7.38 17.16 4.53
C LEU A 191 6.88 18.08 3.41
N TYR A 192 5.69 18.66 3.58
CA TYR A 192 5.09 19.49 2.54
C TYR A 192 5.75 20.86 2.42
N GLY A 193 6.34 21.40 3.49
CA GLY A 193 7.19 22.59 3.41
C GLY A 193 8.43 22.34 2.55
N THR A 194 9.07 21.17 2.68
CA THR A 194 10.19 20.78 1.81
C THR A 194 9.73 20.59 0.37
N LEU A 195 8.61 19.88 0.15
CA LEU A 195 8.05 19.68 -1.19
C LEU A 195 7.68 21.00 -1.88
N LEU A 196 7.11 21.98 -1.17
CA LEU A 196 6.81 23.30 -1.71
C LEU A 196 8.07 24.06 -2.15
N ARG A 197 9.15 24.02 -1.34
CA ARG A 197 10.44 24.62 -1.74
C ARG A 197 10.99 23.99 -3.01
N LEU A 198 10.90 22.66 -3.13
CA LEU A 198 11.31 21.95 -4.33
C LEU A 198 10.40 22.28 -5.52
N ALA A 199 9.08 22.36 -5.30
CA ALA A 199 8.11 22.70 -6.34
C ALA A 199 8.35 24.11 -6.88
N CYS A 200 8.63 25.10 -6.02
CA CYS A 200 9.05 26.43 -6.48
C CYS A 200 10.23 26.35 -7.46
N ALA A 201 11.22 25.51 -7.18
CA ALA A 201 12.41 25.40 -8.04
C ALA A 201 12.20 24.55 -9.30
N ARG A 202 11.28 23.57 -9.29
CA ARG A 202 11.25 22.47 -10.27
C ARG A 202 9.95 22.36 -11.07
N ALA A 203 8.83 22.82 -10.52
CA ALA A 203 7.53 22.63 -11.14
C ALA A 203 7.41 23.39 -12.46
N SER A 204 6.80 22.75 -13.45
CA SER A 204 6.32 23.39 -14.68
C SER A 204 5.10 24.26 -14.40
N GLU A 205 4.79 25.19 -15.31
CA GLU A 205 3.57 26.01 -15.19
C GLU A 205 2.30 25.16 -15.20
N ALA A 206 2.26 24.08 -15.98
CA ALA A 206 1.14 23.14 -16.01
C ALA A 206 0.92 22.46 -14.65
N GLU A 207 2.00 22.08 -13.96
CA GLU A 207 1.88 21.50 -12.61
C GLU A 207 1.39 22.52 -11.58
N ILE A 208 1.75 23.80 -11.74
CA ILE A 208 1.21 24.86 -10.88
C ILE A 208 -0.27 25.12 -11.20
N ASP A 209 -0.68 25.08 -12.47
CA ASP A 209 -2.08 25.14 -12.90
C ASP A 209 -2.90 24.01 -12.24
N GLU A 210 -2.35 22.79 -12.16
CA GLU A 210 -3.00 21.65 -11.50
C GLU A 210 -3.18 21.86 -9.99
N ILE A 211 -2.18 22.41 -9.30
CA ILE A 211 -2.27 22.74 -7.88
C ILE A 211 -3.34 23.82 -7.65
N GLU A 212 -3.38 24.84 -8.50
CA GLU A 212 -4.39 25.90 -8.47
C GLU A 212 -5.81 25.36 -8.70
N ALA A 213 -5.98 24.50 -9.71
CA ALA A 213 -7.25 23.84 -9.98
C ALA A 213 -7.71 22.98 -8.79
N ALA A 214 -6.80 22.25 -8.15
CA ALA A 214 -7.10 21.46 -6.96
C ALA A 214 -7.48 22.34 -5.75
N ALA A 215 -6.82 23.49 -5.57
CA ALA A 215 -7.20 24.45 -4.52
C ALA A 215 -8.61 25.03 -4.77
N ALA A 216 -8.91 25.44 -6.01
CA ALA A 216 -10.22 25.94 -6.40
C ALA A 216 -11.33 24.87 -6.29
N ASP A 217 -10.99 23.60 -6.46
CA ASP A 217 -11.91 22.48 -6.26
C ASP A 217 -12.38 22.37 -4.80
N ILE A 218 -11.47 22.55 -3.84
CA ILE A 218 -11.82 22.56 -2.40
C ILE A 218 -12.78 23.71 -2.09
N GLU A 219 -12.62 24.86 -2.73
CA GLU A 219 -13.49 26.04 -2.55
C GLU A 219 -14.90 25.81 -3.06
N ARG A 220 -15.02 25.19 -4.24
CA ARG A 220 -16.32 24.90 -4.86
C ARG A 220 -17.16 23.92 -4.04
N HIS A 221 -16.51 22.97 -3.36
CA HIS A 221 -17.17 21.89 -2.64
C HIS A 221 -17.27 22.13 -1.11
N GLN A 222 -17.22 23.39 -0.66
CA GLN A 222 -17.26 23.70 0.78
C GLN A 222 -18.60 23.42 1.45
N ASN A 223 -19.73 23.75 0.82
CA ASN A 223 -21.02 23.89 1.53
C ASN A 223 -22.07 22.83 1.18
N SER A 224 -21.88 22.03 0.11
CA SER A 224 -22.91 21.16 -0.43
C SER A 224 -22.51 19.68 -0.54
N ASP A 225 -21.25 19.33 -0.25
CA ASP A 225 -20.72 18.03 -0.59
C ASP A 225 -20.56 17.09 0.60
N ALA A 226 -20.86 15.81 0.35
CA ALA A 226 -20.66 14.75 1.31
C ALA A 226 -19.19 14.70 1.77
N LEU A 227 -18.97 14.34 3.03
CA LEU A 227 -17.64 14.23 3.66
C LEU A 227 -16.58 13.53 2.77
N PRO A 228 -16.87 12.43 2.03
CA PRO A 228 -15.90 11.80 1.14
C PRO A 228 -15.34 12.72 0.04
N HIS A 229 -16.17 13.56 -0.57
CA HIS A 229 -15.74 14.48 -1.63
C HIS A 229 -14.80 15.55 -1.09
N ARG A 230 -15.09 16.09 0.11
CA ARG A 230 -14.26 17.11 0.77
C ARG A 230 -12.88 16.58 1.14
N ILE A 231 -12.81 15.33 1.56
CA ILE A 231 -11.57 14.60 1.85
C ILE A 231 -10.76 14.36 0.57
N GLU A 232 -11.43 13.96 -0.51
CA GLU A 232 -10.77 13.71 -1.80
C GLU A 232 -10.20 15.00 -2.40
N ALA A 233 -10.99 16.09 -2.43
CA ALA A 233 -10.53 17.40 -2.90
C ALA A 233 -9.31 17.90 -2.10
N THR A 234 -9.33 17.73 -0.77
CA THR A 234 -8.18 18.08 0.09
C THR A 234 -6.96 17.22 -0.22
N SER A 235 -7.14 15.91 -0.41
CA SER A 235 -6.08 14.96 -0.75
C SER A 235 -5.43 15.30 -2.10
N ARG A 236 -6.24 15.68 -3.10
CA ARG A 236 -5.78 16.06 -4.43
C ARG A 236 -4.85 17.27 -4.42
N PHE A 237 -5.17 18.31 -3.64
CA PHE A 237 -4.32 19.50 -3.50
C PHE A 237 -2.91 19.16 -3.00
N PHE A 238 -2.82 18.36 -1.93
CA PHE A 238 -1.54 17.93 -1.40
C PHE A 238 -0.81 16.96 -2.36
N SER A 239 -1.54 16.05 -3.01
CA SER A 239 -0.95 15.16 -4.02
C SER A 239 -0.30 15.95 -5.17
N ALA A 240 -0.96 16.99 -5.68
CA ALA A 240 -0.42 17.84 -6.75
C ALA A 240 0.89 18.53 -6.32
N ILE A 241 0.95 19.06 -5.09
CA ILE A 241 2.19 19.63 -4.52
C ILE A 241 3.32 18.60 -4.47
N SER A 242 3.01 17.36 -4.08
CA SER A 242 4.02 16.31 -3.96
C SER A 242 4.64 15.92 -5.31
N VAL A 243 3.83 15.89 -6.37
CA VAL A 243 4.29 15.62 -7.74
C VAL A 243 5.19 16.75 -8.24
N ALA A 244 4.74 17.99 -8.08
CA ALA A 244 5.46 19.19 -8.50
C ALA A 244 6.84 19.36 -7.84
N GLY A 245 7.07 18.71 -6.70
CA GLY A 245 8.38 18.71 -6.01
C GLY A 245 9.47 17.89 -6.74
N HIS A 246 9.13 17.04 -7.71
CA HIS A 246 10.08 16.21 -8.47
C HIS A 246 11.12 15.51 -7.57
N ASN A 247 10.66 14.91 -6.47
CA ASN A 247 11.49 14.15 -5.54
C ASN A 247 10.73 12.88 -5.14
N GLU A 248 11.12 11.76 -5.74
CA GLU A 248 10.42 10.49 -5.58
C GLU A 248 10.36 10.03 -4.11
N ALA A 249 11.44 10.21 -3.34
CA ALA A 249 11.47 9.81 -1.94
C ALA A 249 10.46 10.60 -1.09
N LEU A 250 10.41 11.93 -1.26
CA LEU A 250 9.46 12.77 -0.54
C LEU A 250 8.02 12.59 -1.04
N GLN A 251 7.82 12.33 -2.34
CA GLN A 251 6.51 12.01 -2.89
C GLN A 251 5.94 10.72 -2.29
N LEU A 252 6.78 9.69 -2.10
CA LEU A 252 6.38 8.45 -1.44
C LEU A 252 6.00 8.67 0.04
N MET A 253 6.74 9.51 0.76
CA MET A 253 6.37 9.91 2.12
C MET A 253 5.04 10.67 2.13
N ALA A 254 4.81 11.55 1.16
CA ALA A 254 3.58 12.35 1.06
C ALA A 254 2.34 11.49 0.80
N GLN A 255 2.47 10.45 -0.03
CA GLN A 255 1.41 9.47 -0.27
C GLN A 255 1.04 8.71 1.01
N THR A 256 2.04 8.28 1.77
CA THR A 256 1.84 7.60 3.07
C THR A 256 1.10 8.52 4.05
N MET A 257 1.58 9.76 4.19
CA MET A 257 0.94 10.74 5.06
C MET A 257 -0.49 11.06 4.62
N THR A 258 -0.78 11.07 3.31
CA THR A 258 -2.12 11.32 2.77
C THR A 258 -3.13 10.26 3.23
N VAL A 259 -2.73 8.98 3.23
CA VAL A 259 -3.57 7.89 3.76
C VAL A 259 -3.87 8.11 5.25
N VAL A 260 -2.85 8.45 6.04
CA VAL A 260 -2.99 8.72 7.48
C VAL A 260 -3.93 9.91 7.73
N SER A 261 -3.77 11.01 7.00
CA SER A 261 -4.64 12.18 7.16
C SER A 261 -6.08 11.93 6.71
N ARG A 262 -6.28 11.15 5.65
CA ARG A 262 -7.61 10.75 5.19
C ARG A 262 -8.37 10.04 6.29
N GLU A 263 -7.73 9.07 6.95
CA GLU A 263 -8.35 8.31 8.05
C GLU A 263 -8.57 9.19 9.29
N ARG A 264 -7.60 10.05 9.60
CA ARG A 264 -7.75 11.07 10.66
C ARG A 264 -8.95 11.99 10.40
N MET A 265 -9.16 12.45 9.17
CA MET A 265 -10.30 13.30 8.78
C MET A 265 -11.66 12.57 8.78
N LYS A 266 -11.68 11.24 8.63
CA LYS A 266 -12.91 10.44 8.70
C LYS A 266 -13.30 10.10 10.14
N HIS A 267 -12.33 9.79 10.99
CA HIS A 267 -12.58 9.09 12.25
C HIS A 267 -12.16 9.87 13.50
N VAL A 268 -11.22 10.81 13.38
CA VAL A 268 -10.60 11.48 14.55
C VAL A 268 -10.92 12.96 14.60
N ILE A 269 -10.92 13.64 13.45
CA ILE A 269 -11.15 15.08 13.34
C ILE A 269 -12.46 15.34 12.60
N PRO A 270 -13.40 16.08 13.20
CA PRO A 270 -14.63 16.45 12.52
C PRO A 270 -14.33 17.51 11.44
N MET A 271 -14.56 17.15 10.18
CA MET A 271 -14.35 18.00 9.03
C MET A 271 -15.59 18.88 8.77
N HIS A 272 -15.51 20.17 9.07
CA HIS A 272 -16.55 21.18 8.77
C HIS A 272 -16.13 22.12 7.64
N PRO A 273 -17.06 22.75 6.91
CA PRO A 273 -16.72 23.80 5.96
C PRO A 273 -15.93 24.91 6.67
N ARG A 274 -14.83 25.35 6.06
CA ARG A 274 -13.90 26.32 6.65
C ARG A 274 -13.54 27.41 5.65
N PRO A 275 -14.42 28.41 5.43
CA PRO A 275 -14.14 29.50 4.51
C PRO A 275 -12.94 30.35 4.95
N GLU A 276 -12.66 30.41 6.26
CA GLU A 276 -11.58 31.21 6.86
C GLU A 276 -10.18 30.76 6.45
N VAL A 277 -9.99 29.48 6.08
CA VAL A 277 -8.69 28.96 5.64
C VAL A 277 -8.48 29.00 4.13
N LEU A 278 -9.51 29.36 3.34
CA LEU A 278 -9.38 29.46 1.89
C LEU A 278 -8.33 30.48 1.42
N PRO A 279 -8.25 31.70 2.00
CA PRO A 279 -7.22 32.66 1.61
C PRO A 279 -5.80 32.12 1.80
N LEU A 280 -5.58 31.26 2.80
CA LEU A 280 -4.28 30.66 3.07
C LEU A 280 -3.89 29.64 1.98
N ARG A 281 -4.85 28.86 1.45
CA ARG A 281 -4.60 27.97 0.31
C ARG A 281 -4.24 28.75 -0.95
N ARG A 282 -4.97 29.83 -1.24
CA ARG A 282 -4.65 30.72 -2.37
C ARG A 282 -3.27 31.36 -2.21
N LYS A 283 -2.88 31.74 -0.99
CA LYS A 283 -1.55 32.28 -0.69
C LYS A 283 -0.44 31.27 -1.02
N VAL A 284 -0.62 29.98 -0.74
CA VAL A 284 0.33 28.93 -1.15
C VAL A 284 0.51 28.91 -2.68
N VAL A 285 -0.60 28.91 -3.43
CA VAL A 285 -0.59 28.89 -4.90
C VAL A 285 0.07 30.16 -5.46
N GLN A 286 -0.26 31.33 -4.91
CA GLN A 286 0.33 32.61 -5.31
C GLN A 286 1.84 32.64 -5.07
N SER A 287 2.31 32.12 -3.93
CA SER A 287 3.75 32.00 -3.66
C SER A 287 4.44 31.03 -4.61
N LEU A 288 3.80 29.90 -4.98
CA LEU A 288 4.33 28.98 -5.99
C LEU A 288 4.49 29.66 -7.36
N ARG A 289 3.48 30.42 -7.80
CA ARG A 289 3.52 31.21 -9.05
C ARG A 289 4.62 32.27 -9.03
N ALA A 290 4.78 32.94 -7.90
CA ALA A 290 5.84 33.92 -7.68
C ALA A 290 7.22 33.27 -7.49
N ARG A 291 7.30 31.93 -7.47
CA ARG A 291 8.52 31.14 -7.17
C ARG A 291 9.13 31.51 -5.81
N ASP A 292 8.29 31.96 -4.88
CA ASP A 292 8.65 32.33 -3.51
C ASP A 292 8.55 31.10 -2.59
N ALA A 293 9.67 30.39 -2.47
CA ALA A 293 9.78 29.16 -1.70
C ALA A 293 9.46 29.33 -0.21
N GLU A 294 9.95 30.41 0.42
CA GLU A 294 9.70 30.66 1.85
C GLU A 294 8.29 31.21 2.08
N GLY A 295 7.76 32.02 1.17
CA GLY A 295 6.36 32.43 1.21
C GLY A 295 5.40 31.25 1.12
N ALA A 296 5.67 30.30 0.23
CA ALA A 296 4.85 29.09 0.09
C ALA A 296 4.88 28.22 1.36
N ALA A 297 6.07 27.97 1.91
CA ALA A 297 6.23 27.20 3.15
C ALA A 297 5.58 27.91 4.35
N THR A 298 5.68 29.24 4.44
CA THR A 298 5.06 30.05 5.49
C THR A 298 3.54 30.02 5.40
N ALA A 299 2.98 30.18 4.19
CA ALA A 299 1.55 30.10 3.95
C ALA A 299 0.97 28.71 4.31
N LEU A 300 1.70 27.64 4.00
CA LEU A 300 1.34 26.28 4.43
C LEU A 300 1.37 26.15 5.96
N ASN A 301 2.37 26.72 6.61
CA ASN A 301 2.45 26.70 8.07
C ASN A 301 1.28 27.44 8.73
N GLU A 302 0.89 28.59 8.19
CA GLU A 302 -0.30 29.32 8.64
C GLU A 302 -1.58 28.49 8.42
N LEU A 303 -1.71 27.83 7.27
CA LEU A 303 -2.83 26.95 6.94
C LEU A 303 -2.97 25.80 7.96
N ILE A 304 -1.90 25.07 8.23
CA ILE A 304 -1.93 23.95 9.19
C ILE A 304 -2.25 24.46 10.62
N THR A 305 -1.73 25.63 11.01
CA THR A 305 -2.04 26.24 12.32
C THR A 305 -3.51 26.60 12.44
N ALA A 306 -4.09 27.22 11.41
CA ALA A 306 -5.49 27.60 11.39
C ALA A 306 -6.42 26.38 11.48
N LEU A 307 -6.06 25.28 10.79
CA LEU A 307 -6.79 24.01 10.88
C LEU A 307 -6.77 23.40 12.29
N ARG A 308 -5.72 23.65 13.09
CA ARG A 308 -5.56 23.10 14.45
C ARG A 308 -6.34 23.87 15.53
N ARG A 309 -6.35 25.21 15.47
CA ARG A 309 -6.96 26.07 16.51
C ARG A 309 -8.42 25.75 16.77
N ASP A 310 -9.14 25.38 15.72
CA ASP A 310 -10.57 25.15 15.84
C ASP A 310 -10.94 23.71 16.23
N VAL A 311 -10.01 22.74 16.08
CA VAL A 311 -10.18 21.40 16.66
C VAL A 311 -10.10 21.48 18.18
N ALA A 312 -9.18 22.30 18.71
CA ALA A 312 -9.08 22.58 20.14
C ALA A 312 -10.31 23.35 20.67
N ALA A 313 -10.82 24.33 19.91
CA ALA A 313 -12.03 25.07 20.27
C ALA A 313 -13.30 24.19 20.25
N ALA A 314 -13.42 23.27 19.28
CA ALA A 314 -14.54 22.33 19.21
C ALA A 314 -14.51 21.29 20.35
N ALA A 315 -13.32 20.78 20.71
CA ALA A 315 -13.17 19.85 21.83
C ALA A 315 -13.48 20.50 23.20
N ALA A 316 -13.13 21.78 23.37
CA ALA A 316 -13.44 22.54 24.59
C ALA A 316 -14.93 22.92 24.73
N ALA A 317 -15.69 22.97 23.62
CA ALA A 317 -17.14 23.22 23.64
C ALA A 317 -17.98 21.97 23.89
N SER A 318 -17.39 20.77 23.78
CA SER A 318 -18.02 19.47 24.00
C SER A 318 -17.70 18.82 25.36
N ALA A 319 -16.90 19.48 26.19
CA ALA A 319 -16.54 19.08 27.56
C ALA A 319 -17.22 19.98 28.59
#